data_AF-A0A523B5K3-F1
#
_entry.id   AF-A0A523B5K3-F1
#
_cell.length_a   1.000
_cell.length_b   1.000
_cell.length_c   1.000
_cell.angle_alpha   90.00
_cell.angle_beta   90.00
_cell.angle_gamma   90.00
#
_symmetry.space_group_name_H-M   'P 1'
#
loop_
_entity.id
_entity.type
_entity.pdbx_description
1 polymer ?
#
loop_
_entity_poly.entity_id
_entity_poly.type
_entity_poly.pdbx_seq_one_letter_code
_entity_poly.pdbx_strand_id
1 'polypeptide(L)'
;MSKLALSKEAKISFFGTPSVCLPFVELLAYAIRDLTNNMLYIPNTSIDMAVKLRYIEGYGFQIGERADPRNSDVAVLLGGLAMPKSKITAEDAMRAATAILKKEGTIIGVDFMGIFDQNEWTNKIPFSYVLDCYCESKVESLK
;
A
#
# COMPACT_ATOMS: atom_id res chain seq x y z
N MET A 1 -11.63 -17.90 7.91
CA MET A 1 -10.72 -16.79 7.57
C MET A 1 -9.29 -17.32 7.65
N SER A 2 -8.58 -17.45 6.52
CA SER A 2 -7.14 -17.73 6.57
C SER A 2 -6.44 -16.54 7.21
N LYS A 3 -5.52 -16.80 8.12
CA LYS A 3 -4.63 -15.79 8.70
C LYS A 3 -3.42 -15.72 7.78
N LEU A 4 -3.05 -14.54 7.27
CA LEU A 4 -1.84 -14.41 6.48
C LEU A 4 -0.65 -14.74 7.39
N ALA A 5 0.00 -15.89 7.16
CA ALA A 5 1.12 -16.35 7.96
C ALA A 5 2.41 -15.74 7.40
N LEU A 6 2.80 -14.58 7.91
CA LEU A 6 4.02 -13.89 7.52
C LEU A 6 5.16 -14.19 8.50
N SER A 7 6.38 -14.39 7.98
CA SER A 7 7.60 -14.45 8.80
C SER A 7 8.12 -13.04 9.10
N LYS A 8 9.11 -12.93 10.00
CA LYS A 8 9.74 -11.63 10.32
C LYS A 8 10.51 -11.01 9.16
N GLU A 9 10.88 -11.83 8.19
CA GLU A 9 11.61 -11.47 6.98
C GLU A 9 10.68 -11.13 5.82
N ALA A 10 9.36 -11.27 6.01
CA ALA A 10 8.37 -11.03 4.97
C ALA A 10 8.53 -9.63 4.37
N LYS A 11 8.61 -9.56 3.06
CA LYS A 11 8.74 -8.31 2.32
C LYS A 11 7.37 -7.78 1.93
N ILE A 12 7.07 -6.55 2.33
CA ILE A 12 5.80 -5.88 2.04
C ILE A 12 6.08 -4.64 1.18
N SER A 13 5.49 -4.59 -0.01
CA SER A 13 5.62 -3.46 -0.94
C SER A 13 4.31 -2.70 -1.04
N PHE A 14 4.32 -1.43 -0.64
CA PHE A 14 3.18 -0.53 -0.73
C PHE A 14 3.25 0.29 -2.01
N PHE A 15 2.19 0.23 -2.83
CA PHE A 15 2.00 1.06 -4.00
C PHE A 15 0.99 2.16 -3.69
N GLY A 16 1.35 3.41 -3.93
CA GLY A 16 0.46 4.54 -3.65
C GLY A 16 0.86 5.80 -4.39
N THR A 17 -0.06 6.75 -4.53
CA THR A 17 0.25 8.03 -5.14
C THR A 17 1.20 8.85 -4.26
N PRO A 18 2.20 9.53 -4.85
CA PRO A 18 3.05 10.45 -4.12
C PRO A 18 2.25 11.49 -3.32
N SER A 19 2.85 11.93 -2.21
CA SER A 19 2.32 12.95 -1.29
C SER A 19 1.10 12.51 -0.48
N VAL A 20 0.02 12.03 -1.10
CA VAL A 20 -1.22 11.68 -0.37
C VAL A 20 -1.14 10.29 0.24
N CYS A 21 -0.70 9.28 -0.51
CA CYS A 21 -0.66 7.91 0.01
C CYS A 21 0.52 7.66 0.95
N LEU A 22 1.63 8.40 0.81
CA LEU A 22 2.83 8.18 1.60
C LEU A 22 2.59 8.29 3.12
N PRO A 23 1.89 9.31 3.66
CA PRO A 23 1.55 9.36 5.08
C PRO A 23 0.74 8.16 5.57
N PHE A 24 -0.18 7.63 4.74
CA PHE A 24 -0.92 6.41 5.06
C PHE A 24 -0.02 5.18 5.04
N VAL A 25 0.92 5.10 4.10
CA VAL A 25 1.93 4.03 4.06
C VAL A 25 2.80 4.06 5.31
N GLU A 26 3.25 5.24 5.76
CA GLU A 26 4.01 5.40 7.01
C GLU A 26 3.19 5.00 8.23
N LEU A 27 1.90 5.36 8.28
CA LEU A 27 0.97 4.93 9.31
C LEU A 27 0.79 3.40 9.34
N LEU A 28 0.56 2.78 8.18
CA LEU A 28 0.38 1.33 8.05
C LEU A 28 1.67 0.59 8.43
N ALA A 29 2.82 1.08 7.96
CA ALA A 29 4.13 0.54 8.32
C ALA A 29 4.37 0.60 9.83
N TYR A 30 3.98 1.71 10.47
CA TYR A 30 4.02 1.81 11.93
C TYR A 30 3.09 0.81 12.60
N ALA A 31 1.86 0.63 12.12
CA ALA A 31 0.90 -0.31 12.68
C ALA A 31 1.39 -1.77 12.63
N ILE A 32 2.16 -2.14 11.61
CA ILE A 32 2.66 -3.51 11.40
C ILE A 32 4.15 -3.70 11.73
N ARG A 33 4.80 -2.71 12.37
CA ARG A 33 6.25 -2.69 12.62
C ARG A 33 6.80 -3.92 13.35
N ASP A 34 5.98 -4.58 14.17
CA ASP A 34 6.37 -5.77 14.92
C ASP A 34 6.27 -7.06 14.07
N LEU A 35 5.63 -7.00 12.90
CA LEU A 35 5.52 -8.12 11.97
C LEU A 35 6.79 -8.27 11.13
N THR A 36 7.31 -7.19 10.56
CA THR A 36 8.49 -7.18 9.69
C THR A 36 9.11 -5.79 9.64
N ASN A 37 10.42 -5.72 9.38
CA ASN A 37 11.13 -4.48 9.08
C ASN A 37 11.43 -4.32 7.58
N ASN A 38 11.00 -5.26 6.73
CA ASN A 38 11.28 -5.28 5.29
C ASN A 38 10.10 -4.69 4.51
N MET A 39 9.91 -3.38 4.66
CA MET A 39 8.81 -2.64 4.06
C MET A 39 9.32 -1.63 3.03
N LEU A 40 8.62 -1.56 1.90
CA LEU A 40 8.99 -0.72 0.76
C LEU A 40 7.83 0.16 0.33
N TYR A 41 8.14 1.39 -0.07
CA TYR A 41 7.20 2.25 -0.78
C TYR A 41 7.57 2.34 -2.25
N ILE A 42 6.56 2.17 -3.11
CA ILE A 42 6.65 2.26 -4.56
C ILE A 42 5.68 3.36 -5.00
N PRO A 43 6.19 4.52 -5.46
CA PRO A 43 5.32 5.59 -5.95
C PRO A 43 4.61 5.16 -7.23
N ASN A 44 3.29 5.30 -7.26
CA ASN A 44 2.43 4.87 -8.36
C ASN A 44 2.67 3.40 -8.72
N THR A 45 3.08 3.14 -9.96
CA THR A 45 3.47 1.82 -10.48
C THR A 45 4.96 1.77 -10.87
N SER A 46 5.75 2.76 -10.44
CA SER A 46 7.16 2.93 -10.80
C SER A 46 8.06 2.07 -9.93
N ILE A 47 8.16 0.77 -10.25
CA ILE A 47 8.95 -0.24 -9.53
C ILE A 47 10.42 0.16 -9.35
N ASP A 48 11.02 0.79 -10.37
CA ASP A 48 12.39 1.31 -10.34
C ASP A 48 12.58 2.43 -9.31
N MET A 49 11.46 3.00 -8.83
CA MET A 49 11.44 4.02 -7.80
C MET A 49 11.26 3.53 -6.37
N ALA A 50 11.25 2.21 -6.16
CA ALA A 50 11.09 1.60 -4.86
C ALA A 50 12.14 2.06 -3.84
N VAL A 51 11.67 2.41 -2.64
CA VAL A 51 12.49 2.87 -1.50
C VAL A 51 12.10 2.14 -0.23
N LYS A 52 13.03 1.99 0.71
CA LYS A 52 12.72 1.45 2.03
C LYS A 52 11.89 2.42 2.85
N LEU A 53 11.02 1.86 3.68
CA LEU A 53 10.42 2.56 4.80
C LEU A 53 11.28 2.31 6.02
N ARG A 54 11.94 3.35 6.51
CA ARG A 54 12.88 3.27 7.64
C ARG A 54 12.24 3.92 8.86
N TYR A 55 12.22 3.19 9.98
CA TYR A 55 11.84 3.77 11.26
C TYR A 55 12.97 4.66 11.79
N ILE A 56 12.64 5.90 12.13
CA ILE A 56 13.51 6.86 12.80
C ILE A 56 12.93 7.09 14.19
N GLU A 57 13.73 6.81 15.22
CA GLU A 57 13.33 7.04 16.61
C GLU A 57 12.93 8.51 16.84
N GLY A 58 11.79 8.72 17.49
CA GLY A 58 11.22 10.05 17.73
C GLY A 58 10.42 10.66 16.56
N TYR A 59 10.60 10.16 15.33
CA TYR A 59 9.93 10.70 14.13
C TYR A 59 8.93 9.72 13.49
N GLY A 60 9.15 8.41 13.62
CA GLY A 60 8.33 7.40 12.97
C GLY A 60 8.93 6.89 11.66
N PHE A 61 8.11 6.28 10.80
CA PHE A 61 8.57 5.82 9.49
C PHE A 61 8.79 6.97 8.52
N GLN A 62 9.87 6.89 7.74
CA GLN A 62 10.28 7.86 6.74
C GLN A 62 10.81 7.12 5.50
N ILE A 63 10.92 7.84 4.37
CA ILE A 63 11.59 7.34 3.16
C ILE A 63 13.10 7.14 3.43
N GLY A 64 13.57 5.93 3.14
CA GLY A 64 14.98 5.56 3.16
C GLY A 64 15.60 5.49 1.75
N GLU A 65 16.58 4.61 1.61
CA GLU A 65 17.32 4.40 0.37
C GLU A 65 16.51 3.59 -0.67
N ARG A 66 16.99 3.62 -1.93
CA ARG A 66 16.50 2.76 -3.00
C ARG A 66 16.66 1.29 -2.64
N ALA A 67 15.69 0.47 -3.01
CA ALA A 67 15.72 -0.96 -2.74
C ALA A 67 15.02 -1.77 -3.83
N ASP A 68 15.36 -3.05 -3.91
CA ASP A 68 14.76 -3.98 -4.87
C ASP A 68 13.44 -4.57 -4.32
N PRO A 69 12.29 -4.27 -4.96
CA PRO A 69 10.98 -4.74 -4.52
C PRO A 69 10.69 -6.19 -4.92
N ARG A 70 11.50 -6.81 -5.79
CA ARG A 70 11.27 -8.19 -6.25
C ARG A 70 11.25 -9.18 -5.08
N ASN A 71 10.54 -10.28 -5.29
CA ASN A 71 10.29 -11.30 -4.26
C ASN A 71 9.59 -10.70 -3.03
N SER A 72 8.57 -9.86 -3.23
CA SER A 72 7.68 -9.44 -2.16
C SER A 72 6.70 -10.55 -1.80
N ASP A 73 6.41 -10.69 -0.52
CA ASP A 73 5.39 -11.60 0.01
C ASP A 73 4.00 -10.96 -0.08
N VAL A 74 3.93 -9.63 0.08
CA VAL A 74 2.68 -8.87 -0.01
C VAL A 74 2.88 -7.60 -0.85
N ALA A 75 1.92 -7.33 -1.74
CA ALA A 75 1.76 -6.07 -2.43
C ALA A 75 0.50 -5.39 -1.90
N VAL A 76 0.65 -4.19 -1.34
CA VAL A 76 -0.45 -3.39 -0.83
C VAL A 76 -0.73 -2.27 -1.82
N LEU A 77 -1.92 -2.26 -2.43
CA LEU A 77 -2.36 -1.20 -3.32
C LEU A 77 -3.18 -0.19 -2.53
N LEU A 78 -2.82 1.09 -2.59
CA LEU A 78 -3.59 2.15 -1.94
C LEU A 78 -4.62 2.78 -2.89
N GLY A 79 -5.80 3.11 -2.36
CA GLY A 79 -6.96 3.61 -3.11
C GLY A 79 -6.69 4.88 -3.93
N GLY A 80 -5.68 5.67 -3.56
CA GLY A 80 -5.25 6.82 -4.36
C GLY A 80 -4.85 6.47 -5.81
N LEU A 81 -4.41 5.23 -6.04
CA LEU A 81 -4.11 4.71 -7.38
C LEU A 81 -5.37 4.56 -8.24
N ALA A 82 -6.52 4.26 -7.63
CA ALA A 82 -7.79 4.06 -8.31
C ALA A 82 -8.54 5.36 -8.61
N MET A 83 -8.11 6.49 -8.03
CA MET A 83 -8.74 7.78 -8.29
C MET A 83 -8.55 8.19 -9.76
N PRO A 84 -9.58 8.70 -10.46
CA PRO A 84 -9.48 9.08 -11.88
C PRO A 84 -8.30 10.00 -12.24
N LYS A 85 -7.90 10.88 -11.30
CA LYS A 85 -6.76 11.79 -11.47
C LYS A 85 -5.40 11.08 -11.58
N SER A 86 -5.26 9.85 -11.09
CA SER A 86 -4.01 9.09 -11.12
C SER A 86 -3.64 8.68 -12.55
N LYS A 87 -4.65 8.50 -13.42
CA LYS A 87 -4.54 7.92 -14.77
C LYS A 87 -3.92 6.51 -14.79
N ILE A 88 -3.92 5.81 -13.66
CA ILE A 88 -3.44 4.44 -13.51
C ILE A 88 -4.66 3.52 -13.65
N THR A 89 -4.57 2.52 -14.51
CA THR A 89 -5.61 1.50 -14.65
C THR A 89 -5.44 0.38 -13.62
N ALA A 90 -6.50 -0.39 -13.36
CA ALA A 90 -6.43 -1.58 -12.52
C ALA A 90 -5.42 -2.59 -13.08
N GLU A 91 -5.34 -2.69 -14.40
CA GLU A 91 -4.39 -3.53 -15.13
C GLU A 91 -2.94 -3.06 -14.93
N ASP A 92 -2.67 -1.74 -14.96
CA ASP A 92 -1.33 -1.20 -14.67
C ASP A 92 -0.89 -1.55 -13.25
N ALA A 93 -1.77 -1.36 -12.26
CA ALA A 93 -1.49 -1.67 -10.87
C ALA A 93 -1.28 -3.16 -10.64
N MET A 94 -2.15 -4.01 -11.23
CA MET A 94 -2.02 -5.46 -11.15
C MET A 94 -0.72 -5.95 -11.79
N ARG A 95 -0.36 -5.46 -12.98
CA ARG A 95 0.91 -5.80 -13.64
C ARG A 95 2.11 -5.40 -12.78
N ALA A 96 2.08 -4.21 -12.17
CA ALA A 96 3.18 -3.75 -11.31
C ALA A 96 3.31 -4.59 -10.03
N ALA A 97 2.19 -4.90 -9.37
CA ALA A 97 2.18 -5.75 -8.18
C ALA A 97 2.67 -7.16 -8.49
N THR A 98 2.12 -7.80 -9.53
CA THR A 98 2.50 -9.16 -9.93
C THR A 98 3.96 -9.27 -10.38
N ALA A 99 4.53 -8.22 -10.97
CA ALA A 99 5.94 -8.21 -11.38
C ALA A 99 6.93 -8.29 -10.21
N ILE A 100 6.52 -7.91 -8.99
CA ILE A 100 7.40 -7.92 -7.81
C ILE A 100 7.05 -9.01 -6.80
N LEU A 101 5.86 -9.60 -6.88
CA LEU A 101 5.39 -10.65 -5.98
C LEU A 101 6.11 -11.98 -6.23
N LYS A 102 6.31 -12.75 -5.17
CA LYS A 102 6.62 -14.19 -5.27
C LYS A 102 5.41 -14.93 -5.84
N LYS A 103 5.62 -16.17 -6.29
CA LYS A 103 4.55 -17.02 -6.85
C LYS A 103 3.32 -17.16 -5.92
N GLU A 104 3.55 -17.29 -4.62
CA GLU A 104 2.50 -17.40 -3.58
C GLU A 104 2.20 -16.04 -2.91
N GLY A 105 2.60 -14.94 -3.55
CA GLY A 105 2.45 -13.60 -3.03
C GLY A 105 1.00 -13.14 -3.00
N THR A 106 0.68 -12.23 -2.08
CA THR A 106 -0.69 -11.75 -1.85
C THR A 106 -0.85 -10.29 -2.26
N ILE A 107 -1.99 -9.95 -2.88
CA ILE A 107 -2.40 -8.55 -3.14
C ILE A 107 -3.45 -8.14 -2.11
N ILE A 108 -3.20 -7.03 -1.41
CA ILE A 108 -4.12 -6.41 -0.45
C ILE A 108 -4.48 -5.00 -0.93
N GLY A 109 -5.76 -4.63 -0.79
CA GLY A 109 -6.22 -3.27 -1.02
C GLY A 109 -6.35 -2.51 0.30
N VAL A 110 -5.91 -1.26 0.33
CA VAL A 110 -6.26 -0.32 1.41
C VAL A 110 -6.79 0.96 0.80
N ASP A 111 -8.05 1.29 1.05
CA ASP A 111 -8.67 2.48 0.51
C ASP A 111 -9.61 3.18 1.48
N PHE A 112 -10.20 4.25 0.97
CA PHE A 112 -11.15 5.08 1.69
C PHE A 112 -12.36 5.34 0.83
N MET A 113 -13.52 5.38 1.49
CA MET A 113 -14.80 5.73 0.89
C MET A 113 -15.19 4.81 -0.29
N GLY A 114 -14.73 3.57 -0.31
CA GLY A 114 -15.06 2.58 -1.35
C GLY A 114 -14.53 2.91 -2.75
N ILE A 115 -13.40 3.63 -2.86
CA ILE A 115 -12.88 4.08 -4.16
C ILE A 115 -12.53 2.90 -5.08
N PHE A 116 -12.11 1.74 -4.56
CA PHE A 116 -11.87 0.56 -5.38
C PHE A 116 -13.16 0.05 -6.01
N ASP A 117 -14.25 -0.06 -5.25
CA ASP A 117 -15.55 -0.50 -5.77
C ASP A 117 -16.11 0.51 -6.77
N GLN A 118 -16.05 1.81 -6.46
CA GLN A 118 -16.53 2.88 -7.35
C GLN A 118 -15.83 2.88 -8.72
N ASN A 119 -14.58 2.41 -8.78
CA ASN A 119 -13.80 2.32 -10.02
C ASN A 119 -13.69 0.87 -10.53
N GLU A 120 -14.45 -0.07 -9.97
CA GLU A 120 -14.50 -1.49 -10.34
C GLU A 120 -13.17 -2.26 -10.16
N TRP A 121 -12.26 -1.78 -9.32
CA TRP A 121 -10.98 -2.44 -9.08
C TRP A 121 -11.14 -3.78 -8.36
N THR A 122 -12.12 -3.90 -7.47
CA THR A 122 -12.44 -5.14 -6.76
C THR A 122 -12.92 -6.26 -7.69
N ASN A 123 -13.44 -5.92 -8.87
CA ASN A 123 -13.83 -6.89 -9.90
C ASN A 123 -12.67 -7.26 -10.84
N LYS A 124 -11.60 -6.45 -10.88
CA LYS A 124 -10.48 -6.57 -11.84
C LYS A 124 -9.20 -7.08 -11.21
N ILE A 125 -8.99 -6.80 -9.93
CA ILE A 125 -7.79 -7.19 -9.17
C ILE A 125 -8.20 -8.27 -8.16
N PRO A 126 -7.49 -9.41 -8.12
CA PRO A 126 -7.79 -10.51 -7.20
C PRO A 126 -7.27 -10.18 -5.79
N PHE A 127 -7.84 -9.17 -5.14
CA PHE A 127 -7.53 -8.83 -3.76
C PHE A 127 -7.88 -10.00 -2.84
N SER A 128 -6.93 -10.43 -2.01
CA SER A 128 -7.23 -11.40 -0.94
C SER A 128 -7.96 -10.74 0.23
N TYR A 129 -7.66 -9.46 0.49
CA TYR A 129 -8.31 -8.62 1.48
C TYR A 129 -8.39 -7.18 0.96
N VAL A 130 -9.47 -6.49 1.29
CA VAL A 130 -9.61 -5.04 1.12
C VAL A 130 -9.96 -4.43 2.47
N LEU A 131 -9.16 -3.46 2.90
CA LEU A 131 -9.47 -2.58 4.02
C LEU A 131 -10.01 -1.27 3.47
N ASP A 132 -11.34 -1.11 3.49
CA ASP A 132 -11.99 0.16 3.15
C ASP A 132 -12.34 0.93 4.42
N CYS A 133 -11.85 2.16 4.51
CA CYS A 133 -12.04 3.04 5.65
C CYS A 133 -13.01 4.18 5.30
N TYR A 134 -14.02 4.40 6.15
CA TYR A 134 -14.91 5.56 6.03
C TYR A 134 -14.52 6.64 7.03
N CYS A 135 -14.48 7.89 6.59
CA CYS A 135 -14.17 9.04 7.42
C CYS A 135 -15.25 10.11 7.26
N GLU A 136 -15.76 10.58 8.39
CA GLU A 136 -16.63 11.76 8.49
C GLU A 136 -15.91 12.82 9.31
N SER A 137 -16.00 14.08 8.90
CA SER A 137 -15.41 15.20 9.62
C SER A 137 -16.45 16.28 9.88
N LYS A 138 -16.37 16.90 11.06
CA LYS A 138 -17.20 18.02 11.46
C LYS A 138 -16.30 19.19 11.84
N VAL A 139 -16.66 20.39 11.39
CA VAL A 139 -15.98 21.63 11.78
C VAL A 139 -16.96 22.48 12.58
N GLU A 140 -16.60 22.80 13.81
CA GLU A 140 -17.36 23.69 14.68
C GLU A 140 -16.49 24.87 15.11
N SER A 141 -17.08 26.06 15.17
CA SER A 141 -16.43 27.22 15.76
C SER A 141 -16.55 27.13 17.28
N LEU A 142 -15.41 27.08 17.95
CA LEU A 142 -15.34 27.28 19.40
C LEU A 142 -15.48 28.79 19.64
N LYS A 143 -16.69 29.22 20.02
CA LYS A 143 -16.93 30.57 20.56
C LYS A 143 -16.56 30.60 22.04
#